data_AF-A0A3B0ULB0-F1
#
_entry.id   AF-A0A3B0ULB0-F1
#
_cell.length_a   1.000
_cell.length_b   1.000
_cell.length_c   1.000
_cell.angle_alpha   90.00
_cell.angle_beta   90.00
_cell.angle_gamma   90.00
#
_symmetry.space_group_name_H-M   'P 1'
#
loop_
_entity.id
_entity.type
_entity.pdbx_description
1 polymer ?
#
loop_
_entity_poly.entity_id
_entity_poly.type
_entity_poly.pdbx_seq_one_letter_code
_entity_poly.pdbx_strand_id
1 'polypeptide(L)'
;MIVARGGGSIEDLWSFNEEEVVRAISESSIPLISAIGHETDMSLSDFAADKRAPTPTAAAEIAVPVRAELIGYINDLNGRKYTGALRNISSLRDRLRAVSAGLPGVDDLVAQDRQRLDLAVAKLGAALNAARQTKALGLAKIAPRLSSLVLKNMFEDHKKRILAAGQRSAIALLNRTKNSRLQMMPISNRLGPAITLKIRDKHRELKTSSQLLNSLGYRNVLERGFVLVMDKNQQVVKKAKNLSAGDNVTLRFADSERGAIIEGATTEAGGEKKIKKPTVAKPSNHPQNLITAKPVCFDQNWF
;
A
#
# COMPACT_ATOMS: atom_id res chain seq x y z
N MET A 1 -78.32 49.26 -49.88
CA MET A 1 -79.74 48.93 -50.12
C MET A 1 -80.24 49.83 -51.24
N ILE A 2 -81.08 49.33 -52.15
CA ILE A 2 -81.70 50.16 -53.19
C ILE A 2 -83.19 50.21 -52.92
N VAL A 3 -83.76 51.40 -52.76
CA VAL A 3 -85.21 51.62 -52.76
C VAL A 3 -85.56 52.14 -54.13
N ALA A 4 -86.31 51.37 -54.89
CA ALA A 4 -86.59 51.66 -56.29
C ALA A 4 -88.09 51.54 -56.56
N ARG A 5 -88.58 52.40 -57.45
CA ARG A 5 -89.92 52.30 -58.02
C ARG A 5 -89.82 52.35 -59.55
N GLY A 6 -90.58 51.50 -60.22
CA GLY A 6 -90.81 51.62 -61.67
C GLY A 6 -91.72 52.81 -62.00
N GLY A 7 -91.93 53.08 -63.29
CA GLY A 7 -92.79 54.19 -63.73
C GLY A 7 -94.23 54.10 -63.21
N GLY A 8 -94.85 55.24 -62.97
CA GLY A 8 -96.27 55.42 -62.69
C GLY A 8 -96.56 56.84 -62.21
N SER A 9 -97.81 57.13 -61.84
CA SER A 9 -98.24 58.49 -61.56
C SER A 9 -97.75 59.01 -60.20
N ILE A 10 -97.90 60.32 -59.96
CA ILE A 10 -97.44 61.00 -58.74
C ILE A 10 -98.17 60.47 -57.49
N GLU A 11 -99.40 60.00 -57.65
CA GLU A 11 -100.24 59.48 -56.56
C GLU A 11 -99.60 58.25 -55.92
N ASP A 12 -99.05 57.36 -56.73
CA ASP A 12 -98.32 56.17 -56.27
C ASP A 12 -96.93 56.51 -55.72
N LEU A 13 -96.40 57.72 -55.96
CA LEU A 13 -95.14 58.19 -55.38
C LEU A 13 -95.35 58.77 -53.98
N TRP A 14 -96.59 59.11 -53.62
CA TRP A 14 -96.92 59.84 -52.41
C TRP A 14 -96.60 59.07 -51.13
N SER A 15 -96.66 57.73 -51.17
CA SER A 15 -96.26 56.87 -50.04
C SER A 15 -94.80 57.04 -49.63
N PHE A 16 -93.93 57.52 -50.55
CA PHE A 16 -92.53 57.81 -50.25
C PHE A 16 -92.31 59.23 -49.66
N ASN A 17 -93.38 60.00 -49.45
CA ASN A 17 -93.35 61.28 -48.74
C ASN A 17 -93.85 61.18 -47.29
N GLU A 18 -94.23 60.00 -46.82
CA GLU A 18 -94.69 59.81 -45.44
C GLU A 18 -93.53 59.93 -44.44
N GLU A 19 -93.77 60.62 -43.32
CA GLU A 19 -92.74 60.89 -42.31
C GLU A 19 -92.08 59.61 -41.78
N GLU A 20 -92.87 58.55 -41.57
CA GLU A 20 -92.37 57.28 -41.05
C GLU A 20 -91.34 56.65 -42.01
N VAL A 21 -91.58 56.73 -43.31
CA VAL A 21 -90.67 56.20 -44.36
C VAL A 21 -89.39 57.03 -44.43
N VAL A 22 -89.51 58.36 -44.43
CA VAL A 22 -88.36 59.29 -44.50
C VAL A 22 -87.48 59.15 -43.25
N ARG A 23 -88.09 59.07 -42.06
CA ARG A 23 -87.36 58.86 -40.80
C ARG A 23 -86.65 57.51 -40.80
N ALA A 24 -87.32 56.44 -41.23
CA ALA A 24 -86.73 55.12 -41.34
C ALA A 24 -85.54 55.09 -42.33
N ILE A 25 -85.63 55.80 -43.45
CA ILE A 25 -84.51 55.95 -44.39
C ILE A 25 -83.35 56.70 -43.75
N SER A 26 -83.61 57.84 -43.08
CA SER A 26 -82.57 58.66 -42.46
C SER A 26 -81.85 57.98 -41.29
N GLU A 27 -82.55 57.08 -40.57
CA GLU A 27 -82.02 56.33 -39.44
C GLU A 27 -81.39 54.98 -39.87
N SER A 28 -81.39 54.65 -41.17
CA SER A 28 -80.82 53.41 -41.70
C SER A 28 -79.30 53.36 -41.54
N SER A 29 -78.79 52.28 -40.96
CA SER A 29 -77.34 52.01 -40.89
C SER A 29 -76.76 51.43 -42.18
N ILE A 30 -77.61 50.96 -43.10
CA ILE A 30 -77.21 50.44 -44.41
C ILE A 30 -77.29 51.58 -45.43
N PRO A 31 -76.20 51.88 -46.18
CA PRO A 31 -76.22 52.93 -47.19
C PRO A 31 -77.33 52.71 -48.22
N LEU A 32 -78.13 53.74 -48.47
CA LEU A 32 -79.36 53.69 -49.25
C LEU A 32 -79.24 54.50 -50.54
N ILE A 33 -79.53 53.85 -51.67
CA ILE A 33 -79.65 54.51 -52.97
C ILE A 33 -81.14 54.59 -53.32
N SER A 34 -81.66 55.80 -53.46
CA SER A 34 -83.04 56.01 -53.89
C SER A 34 -83.12 56.10 -55.41
N ALA A 35 -84.05 55.33 -55.98
CA ALA A 35 -84.39 55.29 -57.39
C ALA A 35 -85.92 55.32 -57.56
N ILE A 36 -86.56 56.28 -56.89
CA ILE A 36 -88.01 56.41 -56.79
C ILE A 36 -88.56 57.37 -57.86
N GLY A 37 -87.98 58.57 -57.98
CA GLY A 37 -88.44 59.63 -58.88
C GLY A 37 -87.48 59.98 -60.03
N HIS A 38 -88.03 60.41 -61.17
CA HIS A 38 -87.25 61.00 -62.28
C HIS A 38 -86.90 62.45 -61.96
N GLU A 39 -86.14 63.14 -62.82
CA GLU A 39 -85.67 64.52 -62.58
C GLU A 39 -86.76 65.53 -62.20
N THR A 40 -88.03 65.29 -62.58
CA THR A 40 -89.17 66.17 -62.29
C THR A 40 -89.93 65.85 -61.01
N ASP A 41 -89.90 64.60 -60.54
CA ASP A 41 -90.78 64.09 -59.47
C ASP A 41 -89.95 63.66 -58.25
N MET A 42 -89.33 64.61 -57.55
CA MET A 42 -88.52 64.31 -56.37
C MET A 42 -89.38 64.07 -55.12
N SER A 43 -89.09 62.98 -54.41
CA SER A 43 -89.73 62.62 -53.13
C SER A 43 -88.88 63.03 -51.92
N LEU A 44 -89.50 63.16 -50.74
CA LEU A 44 -88.78 63.39 -49.48
C LEU A 44 -87.81 62.23 -49.16
N SER A 45 -88.17 61.01 -49.55
CA SER A 45 -87.28 59.84 -49.43
C SER A 45 -86.01 59.97 -50.28
N ASP A 46 -86.07 60.62 -51.45
CA ASP A 46 -84.88 60.87 -52.28
C ASP A 46 -83.88 61.82 -51.60
N PHE A 47 -84.37 62.73 -50.76
CA PHE A 47 -83.53 63.65 -49.98
C PHE A 47 -82.94 63.02 -48.73
N ALA A 48 -83.65 62.06 -48.12
CA ALA A 48 -83.15 61.34 -46.95
C ALA A 48 -82.14 60.23 -47.29
N ALA A 49 -82.12 59.75 -48.53
CA ALA A 49 -81.20 58.72 -49.00
C ALA A 49 -79.75 59.21 -49.16
N ASP A 50 -78.76 58.33 -48.99
CA ASP A 50 -77.34 58.67 -49.16
C ASP A 50 -76.98 59.05 -50.60
N LYS A 51 -77.67 58.44 -51.57
CA LYS A 51 -77.46 58.75 -52.99
C LYS A 51 -78.75 58.62 -53.77
N ARG A 52 -79.00 59.57 -54.66
CA ARG A 52 -80.10 59.52 -55.61
C ARG A 52 -79.63 58.99 -56.95
N ALA A 53 -80.45 58.13 -57.57
CA ALA A 53 -80.31 57.66 -58.94
C ALA A 53 -81.63 57.93 -59.69
N PRO A 54 -81.58 58.35 -60.96
CA PRO A 54 -82.78 58.69 -61.73
C PRO A 54 -83.61 57.46 -62.12
N THR A 55 -83.00 56.27 -62.15
CA THR A 55 -83.66 55.02 -62.53
C THR A 55 -83.15 53.85 -61.68
N PRO A 56 -83.95 52.77 -61.52
CA PRO A 56 -83.51 51.57 -60.82
C PRO A 56 -82.25 50.95 -61.40
N THR A 57 -82.06 51.05 -62.73
CA THR A 57 -80.86 50.57 -63.42
C THR A 57 -79.63 51.41 -63.08
N ALA A 58 -79.76 52.74 -63.01
CA ALA A 58 -78.66 53.61 -62.60
C ALA A 58 -78.26 53.37 -61.13
N ALA A 59 -79.21 53.07 -60.24
CA ALA A 59 -78.89 52.68 -58.87
C ALA A 59 -78.09 51.37 -58.81
N ALA A 60 -78.43 50.40 -59.66
CA ALA A 60 -77.70 49.14 -59.76
C ALA A 60 -76.27 49.35 -60.30
N GLU A 61 -76.08 50.20 -61.31
CA GLU A 61 -74.76 50.57 -61.83
C GLU A 61 -73.87 51.25 -60.78
N ILE A 62 -74.47 52.06 -59.91
CA ILE A 62 -73.75 52.68 -58.79
C ILE A 62 -73.36 51.65 -57.72
N ALA A 63 -74.23 50.68 -57.45
CA ALA A 63 -74.03 49.70 -56.39
C ALA A 63 -73.09 48.55 -56.78
N VAL A 64 -73.01 48.21 -58.07
CA VAL A 64 -72.31 47.02 -58.56
C VAL A 64 -71.05 47.42 -59.33
N PRO A 65 -69.87 46.94 -58.93
CA PRO A 65 -68.62 47.26 -59.63
C PRO A 65 -68.58 46.63 -61.04
N VAL A 66 -67.87 47.28 -61.96
CA VAL A 66 -67.81 46.86 -63.37
C VAL A 66 -67.02 45.55 -63.52
N ARG A 67 -67.67 44.49 -64.00
CA ARG A 67 -67.08 43.13 -64.13
C ARG A 67 -65.72 43.11 -64.85
N ALA A 68 -65.55 43.92 -65.88
CA ALA A 68 -64.29 43.98 -66.64
C ALA A 68 -63.11 44.48 -65.79
N GLU A 69 -63.34 45.45 -64.90
CA GLU A 69 -62.31 45.97 -63.99
C GLU A 69 -61.91 44.93 -62.94
N LEU A 70 -62.87 44.19 -62.37
CA LEU A 70 -62.56 43.10 -61.45
C LEU A 70 -61.71 42.01 -62.11
N ILE A 71 -62.03 41.64 -63.35
CA ILE A 71 -61.25 40.67 -64.10
C ILE A 71 -59.82 41.20 -64.32
N GLY A 72 -59.67 42.47 -64.70
CA GLY A 72 -58.37 43.13 -64.83
C GLY A 72 -57.56 43.08 -63.52
N TYR A 73 -58.21 43.42 -62.40
CA TYR A 73 -57.61 43.39 -61.07
C TYR A 73 -57.14 41.99 -60.66
N ILE A 74 -57.98 40.97 -60.86
CA ILE A 74 -57.64 39.56 -60.57
C ILE A 74 -56.46 39.10 -61.44
N ASN A 75 -56.41 39.50 -62.71
CA ASN A 75 -55.32 39.14 -63.60
C ASN A 75 -53.99 39.77 -63.19
N ASP A 76 -53.99 41.05 -62.78
CA ASP A 76 -52.78 41.71 -62.25
C ASP A 76 -52.30 41.01 -60.96
N LEU A 77 -53.21 40.75 -60.02
CA LEU A 77 -52.89 39.99 -58.80
C LEU A 77 -52.30 38.61 -59.12
N ASN A 78 -52.86 37.89 -60.09
CA ASN A 78 -52.35 36.60 -60.52
C ASN A 78 -50.96 36.71 -61.16
N GLY A 79 -50.71 37.74 -61.99
CA GLY A 79 -49.39 38.00 -62.58
C GLY A 79 -48.33 38.28 -61.52
N ARG A 80 -48.66 39.10 -60.51
CA ARG A 80 -47.77 39.39 -59.37
C ARG A 80 -47.50 38.13 -58.54
N LYS A 81 -48.55 37.35 -58.22
CA LYS A 81 -48.44 36.08 -57.49
C LYS A 81 -47.52 35.10 -58.21
N TYR A 82 -47.71 34.92 -59.52
CA TYR A 82 -46.92 34.02 -60.34
C TYR A 82 -45.43 34.44 -60.38
N THR A 83 -45.17 35.72 -60.62
CA THR A 83 -43.81 36.25 -60.67
C THR A 83 -43.11 36.15 -59.30
N GLY A 84 -43.83 36.43 -58.21
CA GLY A 84 -43.32 36.26 -56.85
C GLY A 84 -42.98 34.81 -56.52
N ALA A 85 -43.84 33.86 -56.91
CA ALA A 85 -43.60 32.44 -56.70
C ALA A 85 -42.35 31.95 -57.45
N LEU A 86 -42.17 32.35 -58.71
CA LEU A 86 -40.98 32.00 -59.50
C LEU A 86 -39.69 32.54 -58.87
N ARG A 87 -39.69 33.80 -58.43
CA ARG A 87 -38.54 34.41 -57.72
C ARG A 87 -38.24 33.69 -56.41
N ASN A 88 -39.26 33.27 -55.67
CA ASN A 88 -39.05 32.52 -54.43
C ASN A 88 -38.37 31.18 -54.72
N ILE A 89 -38.85 30.44 -55.72
CA ILE A 89 -38.25 29.15 -56.13
C ILE A 89 -36.79 29.32 -56.59
N SER A 90 -36.49 30.36 -57.37
CA SER A 90 -35.10 30.61 -57.79
C SER A 90 -34.21 30.91 -56.59
N SER A 91 -34.67 31.76 -55.66
CA SER A 91 -33.91 32.11 -54.45
C SER A 91 -33.65 30.90 -53.55
N LEU A 92 -34.61 29.98 -53.43
CA LEU A 92 -34.44 28.73 -52.68
C LEU A 92 -33.43 27.80 -53.36
N ARG A 93 -33.45 27.72 -54.69
CA ARG A 93 -32.48 26.94 -55.46
C ARG A 93 -31.06 27.50 -55.30
N ASP A 94 -30.90 28.82 -55.34
CA ASP A 94 -29.60 29.46 -55.16
C ASP A 94 -29.06 29.30 -53.73
N ARG A 95 -29.94 29.40 -52.72
CA ARG A 95 -29.59 29.08 -51.33
C ARG A 95 -29.16 27.62 -51.17
N LEU A 96 -29.92 26.69 -51.76
CA LEU A 96 -29.57 25.27 -51.72
C LEU A 96 -28.23 25.02 -52.38
N ARG A 97 -27.95 25.63 -53.54
CA ARG A 97 -26.65 25.55 -54.20
C ARG A 97 -25.53 26.09 -53.32
N ALA A 98 -25.70 27.27 -52.73
CA ALA A 98 -24.71 27.87 -51.84
C ALA A 98 -24.42 27.00 -50.61
N VAL A 99 -25.44 26.44 -49.97
CA VAL A 99 -25.28 25.51 -48.83
C VAL A 99 -24.63 24.20 -49.29
N SER A 100 -25.05 23.65 -50.43
CA SER A 100 -24.47 22.42 -50.97
C SER A 100 -23.01 22.58 -51.39
N ALA A 101 -22.60 23.77 -51.82
CA ALA A 101 -21.22 24.08 -52.15
C ALA A 101 -20.31 24.11 -50.90
N GLY A 102 -20.89 24.29 -49.70
CA GLY A 102 -20.19 24.18 -48.43
C GLY A 102 -20.12 22.76 -47.88
N LEU A 103 -20.80 21.79 -48.49
CA LEU A 103 -20.70 20.39 -48.08
C LEU A 103 -19.39 19.79 -48.61
N PRO A 104 -18.62 19.06 -47.77
CA PRO A 104 -17.44 18.35 -48.21
C PRO A 104 -17.78 17.38 -49.35
N GLY A 105 -16.86 17.24 -50.32
CA GLY A 105 -17.00 16.19 -51.33
C GLY A 105 -16.99 14.81 -50.70
N VAL A 106 -17.54 13.82 -51.41
CA VAL A 106 -17.47 12.41 -50.96
C VAL A 106 -16.02 11.97 -50.77
N ASP A 107 -15.11 12.43 -51.63
CA ASP A 107 -13.68 12.16 -51.52
C ASP A 107 -13.07 12.80 -50.26
N ASP A 108 -13.49 14.01 -49.90
CA ASP A 108 -13.00 14.70 -48.68
C ASP A 108 -13.44 13.97 -47.41
N LEU A 109 -14.65 13.42 -47.39
CA LEU A 109 -15.15 12.62 -46.26
C LEU A 109 -14.29 11.38 -46.00
N VAL A 110 -13.72 10.78 -47.05
CA VAL A 110 -12.93 9.55 -46.95
C VAL A 110 -11.42 9.85 -46.94
N ALA A 111 -11.00 11.07 -47.31
CA ALA A 111 -9.59 11.44 -47.45
C ALA A 111 -8.78 11.15 -46.17
N GLN A 112 -9.31 11.49 -45.00
CA GLN A 112 -8.63 11.27 -43.72
C GLN A 112 -8.46 9.77 -43.42
N ASP A 113 -9.48 8.97 -43.70
CA ASP A 113 -9.42 7.52 -43.47
C ASP A 113 -8.51 6.81 -44.47
N ARG A 114 -8.49 7.28 -45.72
CA ARG A 114 -7.52 6.84 -46.73
C ARG A 114 -6.09 7.16 -46.30
N GLN A 115 -5.84 8.37 -45.81
CA GLN A 115 -4.52 8.75 -45.29
C GLN A 115 -4.10 7.89 -44.09
N ARG A 116 -5.03 7.59 -43.17
CA ARG A 116 -4.75 6.69 -42.03
C ARG A 116 -4.41 5.27 -42.51
N LEU A 117 -5.14 4.76 -43.50
CA LEU A 117 -4.88 3.46 -44.10
C LEU A 117 -3.50 3.44 -44.77
N ASP A 118 -3.17 4.46 -45.57
CA ASP A 118 -1.87 4.56 -46.24
C ASP A 118 -0.71 4.59 -45.25
N LEU A 119 -0.85 5.37 -44.16
CA LEU A 119 0.14 5.39 -43.08
C LEU A 119 0.27 4.04 -42.38
N ALA A 120 -0.83 3.32 -42.16
CA ALA A 120 -0.81 1.99 -41.56
C ALA A 120 -0.15 0.96 -42.49
N VAL A 121 -0.48 0.99 -43.78
CA VAL A 121 0.11 0.12 -44.81
C VAL A 121 1.62 0.38 -44.94
N ALA A 122 2.03 1.65 -44.98
CA ALA A 122 3.44 2.03 -45.05
C ALA A 122 4.24 1.56 -43.82
N LYS A 123 3.63 1.62 -42.62
CA LYS A 123 4.27 1.18 -41.37
C LYS A 123 4.30 -0.34 -41.20
N LEU A 124 3.33 -1.07 -41.77
CA LEU A 124 3.17 -2.50 -41.58
C LEU A 124 4.41 -3.29 -42.02
N GLY A 125 4.97 -2.98 -43.18
CA GLY A 125 6.16 -3.67 -43.70
C GLY A 125 7.38 -3.50 -42.80
N ALA A 126 7.67 -2.27 -42.39
CA ALA A 126 8.78 -1.97 -41.48
C ALA A 126 8.59 -2.64 -40.11
N ALA A 127 7.36 -2.57 -39.56
CA ALA A 127 7.03 -3.19 -38.28
C ALA A 127 7.16 -4.73 -38.31
N LEU A 128 6.69 -5.38 -39.38
CA LEU A 128 6.83 -6.83 -39.57
C LEU A 128 8.29 -7.26 -39.69
N ASN A 129 9.10 -6.51 -40.45
CA ASN A 129 10.53 -6.78 -40.57
C ASN A 129 11.26 -6.61 -39.23
N ALA A 130 10.96 -5.54 -38.49
CA ALA A 130 11.51 -5.33 -37.15
C ALA A 130 11.08 -6.44 -36.18
N ALA A 131 9.81 -6.86 -36.21
CA ALA A 131 9.31 -7.97 -35.39
C ALA A 131 9.98 -9.31 -35.75
N ARG A 132 10.20 -9.57 -37.04
CA ARG A 132 10.95 -10.75 -37.50
C ARG A 132 12.38 -10.72 -36.98
N GLN A 133 13.05 -9.58 -37.07
CA GLN A 133 14.46 -9.44 -36.69
C GLN A 133 14.65 -9.55 -35.17
N THR A 134 13.77 -8.96 -34.37
CA THR A 134 13.81 -9.12 -32.90
C THR A 134 13.60 -10.56 -32.48
N LYS A 135 12.63 -11.27 -33.08
CA LYS A 135 12.43 -12.71 -32.84
C LYS A 135 13.64 -13.54 -33.30
N ALA A 136 14.21 -13.27 -34.47
CA ALA A 136 15.39 -13.95 -34.98
C ALA A 136 16.61 -13.76 -34.05
N LEU A 137 16.83 -12.55 -33.54
CA LEU A 137 17.88 -12.27 -32.57
C LEU A 137 17.63 -12.98 -31.23
N GLY A 138 16.37 -13.03 -30.78
CA GLY A 138 15.99 -13.80 -29.59
C GLY A 138 16.30 -15.29 -29.73
N LEU A 139 15.92 -15.88 -30.87
CA LEU A 139 16.23 -17.27 -31.19
C LEU A 139 17.74 -17.50 -31.33
N ALA A 140 18.48 -16.59 -31.97
CA ALA A 140 19.93 -16.66 -32.12
C ALA A 140 20.68 -16.62 -30.78
N LYS A 141 20.11 -16.02 -29.73
CA LYS A 141 20.67 -16.08 -28.36
C LYS A 141 20.46 -17.44 -27.69
N ILE A 142 19.37 -18.12 -27.99
CA ILE A 142 18.98 -19.38 -27.34
C ILE A 142 19.58 -20.59 -28.09
N ALA A 143 19.57 -20.56 -29.43
CA ALA A 143 20.01 -21.66 -30.28
C ALA A 143 21.42 -22.21 -29.95
N PRO A 144 22.45 -21.40 -29.64
CA PRO A 144 23.78 -21.90 -29.30
C PRO A 144 23.81 -22.69 -27.99
N ARG A 145 22.94 -22.33 -27.03
CA ARG A 145 22.84 -23.01 -25.72
C ARG A 145 22.25 -24.42 -25.84
N LEU A 146 21.48 -24.64 -26.89
CA LEU A 146 20.89 -25.94 -27.22
C LEU A 146 21.79 -26.77 -28.14
N SER A 147 22.94 -26.25 -28.58
CA SER A 147 23.84 -27.04 -29.41
C SER A 147 24.34 -28.27 -28.64
N SER A 148 24.35 -29.41 -29.31
CA SER A 148 24.76 -30.68 -28.70
C SER A 148 26.20 -30.62 -28.17
N LEU A 149 27.05 -29.79 -28.77
CA LEU A 149 28.43 -29.58 -28.34
C LEU A 149 28.51 -28.80 -27.02
N VAL A 150 27.74 -27.71 -26.87
CA VAL A 150 27.70 -26.94 -25.61
C VAL A 150 27.14 -27.80 -24.48
N LEU A 151 26.07 -28.56 -24.74
CA LEU A 151 25.50 -29.49 -23.76
C LEU A 151 26.50 -30.59 -23.36
N LYS A 152 27.23 -31.17 -24.31
CA LYS A 152 28.31 -32.15 -24.04
C LYS A 152 29.42 -31.54 -23.20
N ASN A 153 29.89 -30.34 -23.54
CA ASN A 153 30.95 -29.66 -22.79
C ASN A 153 30.50 -29.30 -21.37
N MET A 154 29.27 -28.80 -21.20
CA MET A 154 28.70 -28.55 -19.88
C MET A 154 28.61 -29.82 -19.02
N PHE A 155 28.20 -30.93 -19.63
CA PHE A 155 28.13 -32.23 -18.96
C PHE A 155 29.52 -32.70 -18.50
N GLU A 156 30.53 -32.63 -19.37
CA GLU A 156 31.90 -33.03 -19.04
C GLU A 156 32.51 -32.12 -17.95
N ASP A 157 32.24 -30.81 -17.98
CA ASP A 157 32.69 -29.91 -16.91
C ASP A 157 32.03 -30.21 -15.57
N HIS A 158 30.72 -30.49 -15.56
CA HIS A 158 30.03 -30.90 -14.34
C HIS A 158 30.54 -32.24 -13.80
N LYS A 159 30.78 -33.22 -14.67
CA LYS A 159 31.40 -34.49 -14.32
C LYS A 159 32.78 -34.30 -13.68
N LYS A 160 33.64 -33.47 -14.28
CA LYS A 160 34.95 -33.11 -13.71
C LYS A 160 34.83 -32.45 -12.34
N ARG A 161 33.88 -31.51 -12.16
CA ARG A 161 33.65 -30.84 -10.87
C ARG A 161 33.21 -31.81 -9.78
N ILE A 162 32.30 -32.73 -10.09
CA ILE A 162 31.83 -33.75 -9.15
C ILE A 162 32.98 -34.69 -8.77
N LEU A 163 33.78 -35.15 -9.74
CA LEU A 163 34.94 -35.99 -9.48
C LEU A 163 35.98 -35.27 -8.60
N ALA A 164 36.30 -34.01 -8.91
CA ALA A 164 37.22 -33.21 -8.10
C ALA A 164 36.68 -32.91 -6.70
N ALA A 165 35.37 -32.70 -6.54
CA ALA A 165 34.73 -32.57 -5.24
C ALA A 165 34.83 -33.88 -4.42
N GLY A 166 34.57 -35.03 -5.06
CA GLY A 166 34.73 -36.34 -4.45
C GLY A 166 36.16 -36.61 -3.98
N GLN A 167 37.15 -36.37 -4.83
CA GLN A 167 38.57 -36.51 -4.46
C GLN A 167 38.96 -35.60 -3.28
N ARG A 168 38.55 -34.33 -3.31
CA ARG A 168 38.80 -33.39 -2.20
C ARG A 168 38.14 -33.84 -0.90
N SER A 169 36.91 -34.35 -0.95
CA SER A 169 36.22 -34.86 0.24
C SER A 169 36.92 -36.08 0.85
N ALA A 170 37.44 -36.99 0.03
CA ALA A 170 38.19 -38.15 0.49
C ALA A 170 39.49 -37.73 1.21
N ILE A 171 40.26 -36.81 0.61
CA ILE A 171 41.48 -36.26 1.22
C ILE A 171 41.15 -35.50 2.51
N ALA A 172 40.09 -34.69 2.52
CA ALA A 172 39.67 -33.95 3.70
C ALA A 172 39.26 -34.87 4.86
N LEU A 173 38.53 -35.96 4.60
CA LEU A 173 38.19 -36.97 5.61
C LEU A 173 39.44 -37.65 6.18
N LEU A 174 40.39 -37.99 5.31
CA LEU A 174 41.63 -38.66 5.71
C LEU A 174 42.52 -37.71 6.54
N ASN A 175 42.58 -36.44 6.19
CA ASN A 175 43.28 -35.43 6.98
C ASN A 175 42.56 -35.12 8.30
N ARG A 176 41.22 -35.09 8.32
CA ARG A 176 40.44 -34.89 9.54
C ARG A 176 40.66 -36.03 10.54
N THR A 177 40.59 -37.27 10.09
CA THR A 177 40.87 -38.44 10.93
C THR A 177 42.30 -38.47 11.45
N LYS A 178 43.30 -38.16 10.61
CA LYS A 178 44.70 -38.00 11.03
C LYS A 178 44.86 -36.90 12.10
N ASN A 179 44.30 -35.72 11.87
CA ASN A 179 44.41 -34.60 12.80
C ASN A 179 43.70 -34.87 14.13
N SER A 180 42.51 -35.46 14.10
CA SER A 180 41.81 -35.90 15.31
C SER A 180 42.64 -36.91 16.11
N ARG A 181 43.32 -37.84 15.42
CA ARG A 181 44.22 -38.80 16.07
C ARG A 181 45.43 -38.11 16.70
N LEU A 182 46.08 -37.18 15.98
CA LEU A 182 47.22 -36.42 16.49
C LEU A 182 46.86 -35.55 17.70
N GLN A 183 45.64 -35.00 17.76
CA GLN A 183 45.15 -34.24 18.92
C GLN A 183 44.84 -35.14 20.13
N MET A 184 44.33 -36.36 19.89
CA MET A 184 44.01 -37.33 20.94
C MET A 184 45.26 -37.98 21.58
N MET A 185 46.33 -38.21 20.81
CA MET A 185 47.56 -38.84 21.30
C MET A 185 48.19 -38.15 22.53
N PRO A 186 48.43 -36.82 22.56
CA PRO A 186 49.03 -36.17 23.73
C PRO A 186 48.11 -36.21 24.95
N ILE A 187 46.80 -36.17 24.76
CA ILE A 187 45.83 -36.31 25.86
C ILE A 187 45.91 -37.72 26.43
N SER A 188 45.89 -38.74 25.57
CA SER A 188 46.05 -40.15 25.95
C SER A 188 47.37 -40.38 26.70
N ASN A 189 48.48 -39.84 26.20
CA ASN A 189 49.80 -40.00 26.81
C ASN A 189 49.93 -39.28 28.16
N ARG A 190 49.17 -38.19 28.40
CA ARG A 190 49.15 -37.48 29.68
C ARG A 190 48.22 -38.12 30.70
N LEU A 191 47.19 -38.84 30.28
CA LEU A 191 46.18 -39.43 31.15
C LEU A 191 46.79 -40.45 32.13
N GLY A 192 47.64 -41.37 31.65
CA GLY A 192 48.27 -42.40 32.49
C GLY A 192 49.13 -41.81 33.63
N PRO A 193 50.10 -40.93 33.32
CA PRO A 193 50.88 -40.24 34.35
C PRO A 193 50.04 -39.39 35.30
N ALA A 194 49.02 -38.68 34.81
CA ALA A 194 48.14 -37.85 35.64
C ALA A 194 47.33 -38.69 36.64
N ILE A 195 46.79 -39.84 36.21
CA ILE A 195 46.09 -40.79 37.09
C ILE A 195 47.05 -41.31 38.17
N THR A 196 48.26 -41.68 37.77
CA THR A 196 49.28 -42.22 38.69
C THR A 196 49.69 -41.19 39.75
N LEU A 197 49.89 -39.93 39.33
CA LEU A 197 50.17 -38.82 40.24
C LEU A 197 49.00 -38.59 41.22
N LYS A 198 47.76 -38.57 40.71
CA LYS A 198 46.58 -38.36 41.56
C LYS A 198 46.37 -39.46 42.59
N ILE A 199 46.62 -40.72 42.22
CA ILE A 199 46.59 -41.85 43.15
C ILE A 199 47.69 -41.70 44.22
N ARG A 200 48.90 -41.30 43.81
CA ARG A 200 50.03 -41.10 44.73
C ARG A 200 49.77 -39.96 45.72
N ASP A 201 49.21 -38.84 45.27
CA ASP A 201 48.88 -37.70 46.12
C ASP A 201 47.81 -38.09 47.15
N LYS A 202 46.77 -38.83 46.73
CA LYS A 202 45.74 -39.36 47.66
C LYS A 202 46.30 -40.33 48.69
N HIS A 203 47.25 -41.18 48.31
CA HIS A 203 47.96 -42.04 49.26
C HIS A 203 48.78 -41.23 50.26
N ARG A 204 49.46 -40.16 49.80
CA ARG A 204 50.22 -39.28 50.70
C ARG A 204 49.29 -38.54 51.67
N GLU A 205 48.18 -37.99 51.19
CA GLU A 205 47.15 -37.36 52.03
C GLU A 205 46.66 -38.34 53.11
N LEU A 206 46.25 -39.55 52.73
CA LEU A 206 45.82 -40.59 53.68
C LEU A 206 46.89 -40.91 54.72
N LYS A 207 48.15 -41.02 54.30
CA LYS A 207 49.27 -41.28 55.21
C LYS A 207 49.46 -40.13 56.20
N THR A 208 49.38 -38.88 55.77
CA THR A 208 49.49 -37.71 56.66
C THR A 208 48.33 -37.63 57.65
N SER A 209 47.09 -37.89 57.21
CA SER A 209 45.92 -37.93 58.10
C SER A 209 46.03 -39.06 59.12
N SER A 210 46.55 -40.22 58.73
CA SER A 210 46.83 -41.34 59.64
C SER A 210 47.90 -40.97 60.68
N GLN A 211 48.97 -40.28 60.28
CA GLN A 211 50.01 -39.82 61.21
C GLN A 211 49.49 -38.75 62.19
N LEU A 212 48.65 -37.82 61.73
CA LEU A 212 47.98 -36.85 62.59
C LEU A 212 47.08 -37.51 63.63
N LEU A 213 46.26 -38.48 63.19
CA LEU A 213 45.44 -39.31 64.08
C LEU A 213 46.29 -40.02 65.15
N ASN A 214 47.43 -40.58 64.75
CA ASN A 214 48.34 -41.22 65.70
C ASN A 214 48.92 -40.20 66.69
N SER A 215 49.29 -38.99 66.24
CA SER A 215 49.88 -37.97 67.13
C SER A 215 48.90 -37.36 68.13
N LEU A 216 47.64 -37.17 67.72
CA LEU A 216 46.56 -36.60 68.54
C LEU A 216 45.83 -37.66 69.38
N GLY A 217 46.09 -38.94 69.10
CA GLY A 217 45.56 -40.05 69.89
C GLY A 217 46.18 -40.10 71.28
N TYR A 218 45.33 -40.13 72.31
CA TYR A 218 45.76 -40.19 73.71
C TYR A 218 46.61 -41.44 74.04
N ARG A 219 46.56 -42.49 73.21
CA ARG A 219 47.39 -43.70 73.34
C ARG A 219 48.89 -43.40 73.29
N ASN A 220 49.34 -42.52 72.39
CA ASN A 220 50.75 -42.14 72.30
C ASN A 220 51.21 -41.26 73.47
N VAL A 221 50.27 -40.61 74.18
CA VAL A 221 50.57 -39.87 75.41
C VAL A 221 50.74 -40.85 76.58
N LEU A 222 49.94 -41.91 76.63
CA LEU A 222 50.09 -43.00 77.60
C LEU A 222 51.43 -43.73 77.46
N GLU A 223 51.89 -43.97 76.23
CA GLU A 223 53.20 -44.61 75.96
C GLU A 223 54.40 -43.77 76.41
N ARG A 224 54.25 -42.44 76.53
CA ARG A 224 55.31 -41.54 77.01
C ARG A 224 55.37 -41.43 78.54
N GLY A 225 54.71 -42.33 79.26
CA GLY A 225 54.76 -42.42 80.72
C GLY A 225 53.78 -41.51 81.47
N PHE A 226 52.85 -40.87 80.76
CA PHE A 226 51.74 -40.15 81.40
C PHE A 226 50.60 -41.11 81.70
N VAL A 227 49.88 -40.82 82.76
CA VAL A 227 48.86 -41.71 83.30
C VAL A 227 47.53 -40.99 83.26
N LEU A 228 46.53 -41.61 82.65
CA LEU A 228 45.19 -41.05 82.63
C LEU A 228 44.52 -41.37 83.96
N VAL A 229 44.26 -40.33 84.74
CA VAL A 229 43.62 -40.43 86.05
C VAL A 229 42.10 -40.44 85.85
N MET A 230 41.45 -41.53 86.23
CA MET A 230 40.01 -41.72 86.12
C MET A 230 39.39 -41.92 87.50
N ASP A 231 38.29 -41.22 87.78
CA ASP A 231 37.51 -41.42 89.00
C ASP A 231 36.77 -42.78 88.98
N LYS A 232 36.12 -43.17 90.08
CA LYS A 232 35.30 -44.40 90.22
C LYS A 232 34.28 -44.60 89.09
N ASN A 233 33.88 -43.50 88.42
CA ASN A 233 32.94 -43.50 87.30
C ASN A 233 33.62 -43.49 85.90
N GLN A 234 34.91 -43.83 85.79
CA GLN A 234 35.70 -43.86 84.55
C GLN A 234 35.79 -42.54 83.76
N GLN A 235 35.50 -41.41 84.39
CA GLN A 235 35.67 -40.10 83.76
C GLN A 235 37.04 -39.49 84.09
N VAL A 236 37.65 -38.86 83.08
CA VAL A 236 39.02 -38.30 83.20
C VAL A 236 39.03 -37.06 84.08
N VAL A 237 39.75 -37.14 85.19
CA VAL A 237 39.87 -36.01 86.13
C VAL A 237 41.01 -35.10 85.69
N LYS A 238 40.67 -33.89 85.21
CA LYS A 238 41.63 -32.95 84.61
C LYS A 238 42.30 -31.99 85.60
N LYS A 239 41.80 -31.86 86.83
CA LYS A 239 42.32 -30.91 87.85
C LYS A 239 42.35 -31.55 89.24
N ALA A 240 43.49 -31.41 89.93
CA ALA A 240 43.77 -32.08 91.21
C ALA A 240 42.88 -31.64 92.39
N LYS A 241 42.25 -30.45 92.35
CA LYS A 241 41.36 -29.95 93.41
C LYS A 241 40.06 -30.76 93.57
N ASN A 242 39.71 -31.58 92.59
CA ASN A 242 38.47 -32.34 92.59
C ASN A 242 38.58 -33.70 93.30
N LEU A 243 39.72 -33.99 93.94
CA LEU A 243 39.98 -35.25 94.62
C LEU A 243 40.31 -34.97 96.09
N SER A 244 39.67 -35.71 96.99
CA SER A 244 39.84 -35.57 98.44
C SER A 244 40.82 -36.62 98.99
N ALA A 245 41.48 -36.31 100.11
CA ALA A 245 42.38 -37.25 100.76
C ALA A 245 41.59 -38.49 101.24
N GLY A 246 41.96 -39.67 100.75
CA GLY A 246 41.31 -40.96 100.98
C GLY A 246 40.57 -41.55 99.77
N ASP A 247 40.47 -40.84 98.63
CA ASP A 247 39.74 -41.34 97.46
C ASP A 247 40.55 -42.34 96.60
N ASN A 248 39.90 -43.46 96.23
CA ASN A 248 40.41 -44.46 95.28
C ASN A 248 40.25 -43.99 93.84
N VAL A 249 41.35 -43.86 93.11
CA VAL A 249 41.40 -43.40 91.73
C VAL A 249 42.07 -44.44 90.85
N THR A 250 41.59 -44.59 89.61
CA THR A 250 42.12 -45.57 88.67
C THR A 250 43.06 -44.90 87.67
N LEU A 251 44.30 -45.37 87.64
CA LEU A 251 45.38 -44.88 86.82
C LEU A 251 45.55 -45.78 85.61
N ARG A 252 45.22 -45.30 84.41
CA ARG A 252 45.44 -46.05 83.15
C ARG A 252 46.79 -45.67 82.54
N PHE A 253 47.67 -46.66 82.49
CA PHE A 253 48.95 -46.60 81.76
C PHE A 253 48.75 -47.13 80.33
N ALA A 254 49.79 -47.05 79.50
CA ALA A 254 49.77 -47.62 78.15
C ALA A 254 49.41 -49.11 78.15
N ASP A 255 49.87 -49.85 79.17
CA ASP A 255 49.88 -51.30 79.15
C ASP A 255 48.84 -51.90 80.12
N SER A 256 48.54 -51.21 81.23
CA SER A 256 47.65 -51.72 82.28
C SER A 256 47.00 -50.61 83.11
N GLU A 257 45.91 -50.94 83.80
CA GLU A 257 45.25 -50.05 84.77
C GLU A 257 45.59 -50.47 86.20
N ARG A 258 45.86 -49.51 87.08
CA ARG A 258 46.07 -49.75 88.52
C ARG A 258 45.28 -48.77 89.37
N GLY A 259 44.75 -49.24 90.51
CA GLY A 259 44.13 -48.36 91.51
C GLY A 259 45.18 -47.71 92.41
N ALA A 260 44.98 -46.45 92.77
CA ALA A 260 45.79 -45.69 93.73
C ALA A 260 44.87 -44.91 94.69
N ILE A 261 45.30 -44.74 95.94
CA ILE A 261 44.56 -43.98 96.97
C ILE A 261 45.32 -42.68 97.20
N ILE A 262 44.63 -41.54 97.18
CA ILE A 262 45.29 -40.23 97.31
C ILE A 262 45.38 -39.85 98.80
N GLU A 263 46.58 -39.75 99.37
CA GLU A 263 46.81 -39.24 100.74
C GLU A 263 47.17 -37.73 100.75
N GLY A 264 46.79 -37.02 101.82
CA GLY A 264 46.64 -35.56 101.84
C GLY A 264 47.92 -34.72 101.99
N ALA A 265 48.10 -33.84 101.00
CA ALA A 265 48.69 -32.49 100.99
C ALA A 265 50.18 -32.27 101.40
N THR A 266 50.99 -31.90 100.40
CA THR A 266 51.93 -30.78 100.53
C THR A 266 51.97 -29.90 99.26
N THR A 267 51.60 -28.64 99.51
CA THR A 267 52.05 -27.36 98.92
C THR A 267 52.77 -27.28 97.57
N GLU A 268 52.08 -26.54 96.68
CA GLU A 268 52.54 -25.40 95.86
C GLU A 268 53.68 -25.55 94.83
N ALA A 269 53.30 -25.33 93.57
CA ALA A 269 54.10 -24.63 92.55
C ALA A 269 53.11 -23.90 91.63
N GLY A 270 53.17 -22.60 91.36
CA GLY A 270 54.36 -21.76 91.28
C GLY A 270 54.81 -21.67 89.83
N GLY A 271 54.40 -20.60 89.15
CA GLY A 271 55.26 -19.87 88.22
C GLY A 271 55.38 -20.37 86.79
N GLU A 272 54.77 -19.59 85.90
CA GLU A 272 55.13 -19.44 84.49
C GLU A 272 56.64 -19.44 84.22
N LYS A 273 57.04 -19.86 83.00
CA LYS A 273 57.91 -19.00 82.16
C LYS A 273 57.90 -19.39 80.69
N LYS A 274 57.41 -18.44 79.88
CA LYS A 274 57.62 -18.31 78.44
C LYS A 274 59.10 -18.07 78.13
N ILE A 275 59.60 -18.69 77.07
CA ILE A 275 60.82 -18.26 76.37
C ILE A 275 60.46 -17.95 74.92
N LYS A 276 60.71 -16.69 74.54
CA LYS A 276 60.66 -16.14 73.17
C LYS A 276 61.96 -16.43 72.44
N LYS A 277 61.89 -16.60 71.11
CA LYS A 277 62.67 -15.94 70.03
C LYS A 277 62.48 -16.70 68.70
N PRO A 278 62.80 -16.14 67.52
CA PRO A 278 62.78 -14.73 67.11
C PRO A 278 62.08 -14.51 65.75
N THR A 279 61.70 -13.26 65.53
CA THR A 279 61.17 -12.65 64.30
C THR A 279 62.19 -12.58 63.16
N VAL A 280 61.76 -12.91 61.94
CA VAL A 280 62.40 -12.51 60.67
C VAL A 280 61.38 -11.76 59.81
N ALA A 281 61.85 -10.68 59.21
CA ALA A 281 61.11 -9.60 58.58
C ALA A 281 60.44 -9.96 57.24
N LYS A 282 59.31 -9.29 56.97
CA LYS A 282 58.74 -9.04 55.64
C LYS A 282 59.16 -7.64 55.16
N PRO A 283 59.22 -7.45 53.85
CA PRO A 283 58.50 -6.35 53.19
C PRO A 283 57.54 -6.94 52.12
N SER A 284 56.24 -6.64 52.03
CA SER A 284 55.54 -5.38 51.65
C SER A 284 56.03 -4.82 50.30
N ASN A 285 55.23 -4.44 49.32
CA ASN A 285 53.78 -4.34 49.14
C ASN A 285 53.51 -4.17 47.63
N HIS A 286 52.26 -4.41 47.22
CA HIS A 286 51.62 -4.21 45.90
C HIS A 286 51.70 -2.76 45.32
N PRO A 287 50.87 -2.36 44.33
CA PRO A 287 50.76 -2.70 42.89
C PRO A 287 50.74 -1.38 42.04
N GLN A 288 50.47 -1.40 40.72
CA GLN A 288 49.53 -0.46 40.05
C GLN A 288 49.43 -0.65 38.51
N ASN A 289 48.22 -0.35 38.04
CA ASN A 289 47.64 -0.47 36.70
C ASN A 289 48.06 0.65 35.71
N LEU A 290 47.45 0.57 34.50
CA LEU A 290 47.20 1.56 33.42
C LEU A 290 48.14 1.41 32.21
N ILE A 291 47.69 0.91 31.04
CA ILE A 291 46.73 1.47 30.06
C ILE A 291 47.05 2.93 29.69
N THR A 292 47.57 3.15 28.47
CA THR A 292 47.05 4.10 27.46
C THR A 292 48.03 4.23 26.28
N ALA A 293 47.58 3.93 25.05
CA ALA A 293 48.01 4.62 23.84
C ALA A 293 46.90 4.47 22.78
N LYS A 294 46.37 5.63 22.35
CA LYS A 294 45.26 5.81 21.40
C LYS A 294 45.71 5.66 19.93
N PRO A 295 44.76 5.55 18.99
CA PRO A 295 44.97 5.13 17.59
C PRO A 295 45.15 6.30 16.61
N VAL A 296 45.68 6.01 15.41
CA VAL A 296 45.63 6.90 14.23
C VAL A 296 45.19 6.11 12.99
N CYS A 297 44.29 6.75 12.25
CA CYS A 297 43.41 6.37 11.14
C CYS A 297 44.08 5.73 9.90
N PHE A 298 43.31 4.97 9.12
CA PHE A 298 42.72 5.48 7.86
C PHE A 298 41.79 4.45 7.21
N ASP A 299 40.54 4.88 6.97
CA ASP A 299 39.55 4.25 6.10
C ASP A 299 40.01 4.26 4.64
N GLN A 300 39.89 3.12 3.96
CA GLN A 300 39.57 3.06 2.53
C GLN A 300 38.71 1.81 2.25
N ASN A 301 37.39 2.01 2.25
CA ASN A 301 36.44 1.14 1.59
C ASN A 301 36.48 1.39 0.08
N TRP A 302 36.65 0.32 -0.68
CA TRP A 302 36.14 0.20 -2.04
C TRP A 302 34.74 -0.43 -1.95
N PHE A 303 33.70 0.39 -2.08
CA PHE A 303 32.47 0.20 -2.87
C PHE A 303 31.52 1.37 -2.59
#